data_AF-A0A7J9RM95-F1
#
_entry.id   AF-A0A7J9RM95-F1
#
_cell.length_a   1.000
_cell.length_b   1.000
_cell.length_c   1.000
_cell.angle_alpha   90.00
_cell.angle_beta   90.00
_cell.angle_gamma   90.00
#
_symmetry.space_group_name_H-M   'P 1'
#
loop_
_entity.id
_entity.type
_entity.pdbx_description
1 polymer ?
#
loop_
_entity_poly.entity_id
_entity_poly.type
_entity_poly.pdbx_seq_one_letter_code
_entity_poly.pdbx_strand_id
1 'polypeptide(L)' 'MHIPDGILALPVLAAGWAITIALIAITLWRSERAGGVIAAIPRLAVMTSAFFAVSLLHIPVGPTCVHLTLAGLMGI' A
#
# COMPACT_ATOMS: atom_id res chain seq x y z
N MET A 1 -3.79 -8.31 1.12
CA MET A 1 -4.65 -9.10 2.03
C MET A 1 -4.56 -8.43 3.38
N HIS A 2 -5.70 -8.04 3.96
CA HIS A 2 -5.73 -7.33 5.25
C HIS A 2 -5.91 -8.36 6.37
N ILE A 3 -5.12 -8.23 7.45
CA ILE A 3 -5.27 -9.08 8.62
C ILE A 3 -6.09 -8.30 9.64
N PRO A 4 -7.22 -8.85 10.14
CA PRO A 4 -8.04 -8.17 11.13
C PRO A 4 -7.27 -7.78 12.39
N ASP A 5 -7.66 -6.66 12.98
CA ASP A 5 -7.08 -6.16 14.21
C ASP A 5 -7.22 -7.15 15.37
N GLY A 6 -6.24 -7.15 16.29
CA GLY A 6 -6.25 -8.02 17.47
C GLY A 6 -5.83 -9.47 17.23
N ILE A 7 -5.59 -9.88 15.97
CA ILE A 7 -5.10 -11.23 15.65
C ILE A 7 -3.59 -11.38 15.85
N LEU A 8 -2.82 -10.31 15.61
CA LEU A 8 -1.36 -10.36 15.70
C LEU A 8 -0.85 -10.13 17.11
N ALA A 9 0.17 -10.88 17.51
CA ALA A 9 0.92 -10.63 18.74
C ALA A 9 1.70 -9.30 18.65
N LEU A 10 1.82 -8.60 19.80
CA LEU A 10 2.49 -7.30 19.90
C LEU A 10 3.89 -7.25 19.23
N PRO A 11 4.76 -8.25 19.38
CA PRO A 11 6.09 -8.23 18.76
C PRO A 11 6.04 -8.24 17.23
N VAL A 12 5.08 -8.97 16.64
CA VAL A 12 4.92 -9.06 15.18
C VAL A 12 4.43 -7.72 14.64
N LEU A 13 3.48 -7.11 15.34
CA LEU A 13 2.98 -5.78 15.01
C LEU A 13 4.13 -4.75 15.04
N ALA A 14 4.88 -4.69 16.14
CA ALA A 14 6.00 -3.76 16.30
C ALA A 14 7.06 -3.91 15.19
N ALA A 15 7.43 -5.15 14.84
CA ALA A 15 8.36 -5.41 13.76
C ALA A 15 7.81 -4.94 12.40
N GLY A 16 6.53 -5.22 12.10
CA GLY A 16 5.88 -4.77 10.86
C GLY A 16 5.85 -3.24 10.73
N TRP A 17 5.53 -2.54 11.82
CA TRP A 17 5.58 -1.08 11.86
C TRP A 17 6.99 -0.53 11.64
N ALA A 18 7.99 -1.11 12.32
CA ALA A 18 9.38 -0.69 12.17
C ALA A 18 9.88 -0.82 10.73
N ILE A 19 9.61 -1.96 10.09
CA ILE A 19 9.97 -2.20 8.68
C ILE A 19 9.25 -1.19 7.76
N THR A 20 7.96 -0.96 7.99
CA THR A 20 7.15 -0.05 7.17
C THR A 20 7.67 1.39 7.25
N ILE A 21 7.96 1.88 8.46
CA ILE A 21 8.52 3.22 8.68
C ILE A 21 9.87 3.36 7.99
N ALA A 22 10.75 2.36 8.10
CA ALA A 22 12.06 2.39 7.46
C ALA A 22 11.95 2.48 5.92
N LEU A 23 11.06 1.69 5.31
CA LEU A 23 10.85 1.70 3.86
C LEU A 23 10.26 3.03 3.38
N ILE A 24 9.32 3.63 4.13
CA ILE A 24 8.76 4.95 3.80
C ILE A 24 9.87 6.00 3.84
N ALA A 25 10.70 6.02 4.89
CA ALA A 25 11.79 6.97 5.03
C ALA A 25 12.80 6.85 3.87
N ILE A 26 13.18 5.64 3.49
CA ILE A 26 14.08 5.38 2.35
C ILE A 26 13.46 5.89 1.04
N THR A 27 12.17 5.63 0.82
CA THR A 27 11.47 6.02 -0.42
C THR A 27 11.35 7.53 -0.57
N LEU A 28 11.03 8.23 0.52
CA LEU A 28 10.99 9.70 0.54
C LEU A 28 12.38 10.29 0.27
N TRP A 29 13.41 9.78 0.95
CA TRP A 29 14.78 10.25 0.76
C TRP A 29 15.31 10.04 -0.66
N ARG A 30 14.96 8.92 -1.30
CA ARG A 30 15.29 8.68 -2.71
C ARG A 30 14.54 9.63 -3.65
N SER A 31 13.27 9.93 -3.35
CA SER A 31 12.44 10.82 -4.17
C SER A 31 12.93 12.27 -4.11
N GLU A 32 13.35 12.74 -2.92
CA GLU A 32 13.97 14.06 -2.77
C GLU A 32 15.21 14.21 -3.67
N ARG A 33 16.06 13.17 -3.70
CA ARG A 33 17.26 13.16 -4.55
C ARG A 33 16.97 13.10 -6.06
N ALA A 34 15.81 12.61 -6.46
CA ALA A 34 15.45 12.36 -7.85
C ALA A 34 14.71 13.53 -8.54
N GLY A 35 14.50 14.65 -7.83
CA GLY A 35 13.78 15.82 -8.37
C GLY A 35 12.72 16.41 -7.43
N GLY A 36 12.66 15.95 -6.17
CA GLY A 36 11.74 16.47 -5.16
C GLY A 36 10.38 15.77 -5.19
N VAL A 37 9.79 15.54 -4.00
CA VAL A 37 8.50 14.85 -3.87
C VAL A 37 7.35 15.62 -4.53
N ILE A 38 7.41 16.96 -4.55
CA ILE A 38 6.30 17.83 -4.99
C ILE A 38 5.87 17.52 -6.43
N ALA A 39 6.81 17.27 -7.34
CA ALA A 39 6.50 16.95 -8.73
C ALA A 39 5.80 15.58 -8.89
N ALA A 40 6.04 14.65 -7.96
CA ALA A 40 5.46 13.31 -7.98
C ALA A 40 4.05 13.24 -7.37
N ILE A 41 3.64 14.23 -6.55
CA ILE A 41 2.37 14.23 -5.82
C ILE A 41 1.15 13.98 -6.75
N PRO A 42 0.98 14.69 -7.88
CA PRO A 42 -0.20 14.51 -8.72
C PRO A 42 -0.29 13.10 -9.31
N ARG A 43 0.85 12.55 -9.77
CA ARG A 43 0.92 11.19 -10.29
C ARG A 43 0.61 10.16 -9.21
N LEU A 44 1.22 10.31 -8.03
CA LEU A 44 0.97 9.41 -6.90
C LEU A 44 -0.50 9.42 -6.48
N ALA A 45 -1.12 10.59 -6.38
CA ALA A 45 -2.53 10.73 -6.01
C ALA A 45 -3.48 10.06 -7.01
N VAL A 46 -3.26 10.24 -8.31
CA VAL A 46 -4.09 9.59 -9.35
C VAL A 46 -3.90 8.08 -9.33
N MET A 47 -2.67 7.60 -9.18
CA MET A 47 -2.41 6.15 -9.10
C MET A 47 -3.06 5.56 -7.86
N THR A 48 -2.81 6.09 -6.67
CA THR A 48 -3.37 5.55 -5.42
C THR A 48 -4.89 5.60 -5.41
N SER A 49 -5.51 6.67 -5.90
CA SER A 49 -6.96 6.77 -6.00
C SER A 49 -7.56 5.77 -6.98
N ALA A 50 -6.97 5.59 -8.16
CA ALA A 50 -7.41 4.60 -9.13
C ALA A 50 -7.33 3.17 -8.57
N PHE A 51 -6.18 2.80 -7.97
CA PHE A 51 -6.01 1.48 -7.36
C PHE A 51 -6.94 1.25 -6.18
N PHE A 52 -7.15 2.28 -5.35
CA PHE A 52 -8.11 2.21 -4.26
C PHE A 52 -9.54 1.98 -4.77
N ALA A 53 -9.97 2.75 -5.78
CA ALA A 53 -11.29 2.59 -6.38
C ALA A 53 -11.50 1.20 -6.98
N VAL A 54 -10.49 0.67 -7.69
CA VAL A 54 -10.54 -0.70 -8.24
C VAL A 54 -10.54 -1.75 -7.13
N SER A 55 -9.88 -1.50 -6.00
CA SER A 55 -9.89 -2.41 -4.85
C SER A 55 -11.25 -2.54 -4.15
N LEU A 56 -12.21 -1.67 -4.47
CA LEU A 56 -13.60 -1.76 -4.02
C LEU A 56 -14.45 -2.68 -4.91
N LEU A 57 -13.93 -3.11 -6.06
CA LEU A 57 -14.59 -4.12 -6.87
C LEU A 57 -14.45 -5.48 -6.20
N HIS A 58 -15.58 -5.96 -5.66
CA HIS A 58 -15.68 -7.26 -5.03
C HIS A 58 -16.20 -8.27 -6.04
N ILE A 59 -15.45 -9.36 -6.21
CA ILE A 59 -15.82 -10.48 -7.05
C ILE A 59 -16.24 -11.62 -6.11
N PRO A 60 -17.51 -12.08 -6.19
CA PRO A 60 -17.95 -13.20 -5.38
C PRO A 60 -17.29 -14.48 -5.88
N VAL A 61 -16.69 -15.24 -4.96
CA VAL A 61 -16.06 -16.53 -5.22
C VAL A 61 -16.58 -17.52 -4.17
N GLY A 62 -17.64 -18.25 -4.51
CA GLY A 62 -18.29 -19.18 -3.57
C GLY A 62 -18.88 -18.43 -2.35
N PRO A 63 -18.65 -18.89 -1.11
CA PRO A 63 -19.17 -18.24 0.10
C PRO A 63 -18.38 -16.98 0.52
N THR A 64 -17.32 -16.59 -0.21
CA THR A 64 -16.47 -15.46 0.14
C THR A 64 -16.41 -14.43 -1.00
N CYS A 65 -16.02 -13.20 -0.66
CA CYS A 65 -15.74 -12.14 -1.63
C CYS A 65 -14.24 -11.88 -1.68
N VAL A 66 -13.67 -11.81 -2.88
CA VAL A 66 -12.31 -11.35 -3.09
C VAL A 66 -12.34 -9.98 -3.75
N HIS A 67 -11.28 -9.21 -3.58
CA HIS A 67 -11.13 -7.90 -4.19
C HIS A 67 -9.77 -7.78 -4.86
N LEU A 68 -9.68 -6.90 -5.86
CA LEU A 68 -8.47 -6.74 -6.64
C LEU A 68 -7.46 -5.88 -5.86
N THR A 69 -6.28 -6.43 -5.57
CA THR A 69 -5.22 -5.71 -4.84
C THR A 69 -4.28 -4.94 -5.76
N LEU A 70 -4.15 -5.35 -7.03
CA LEU A 70 -3.28 -4.77 -8.07
C LEU A 70 -1.85 -4.42 -7.61
N ALA A 71 -1.33 -5.08 -6.58
CA ALA A 71 -0.04 -4.76 -5.98
C ALA A 71 1.12 -4.90 -6.98
N GLY A 72 1.03 -5.84 -7.93
CA GLY A 72 2.02 -6.01 -8.99
C GLY A 72 2.04 -4.86 -10.00
N LEU A 73 0.88 -4.25 -10.31
CA LEU A 73 0.80 -3.14 -11.26
C LEU A 73 1.30 -1.82 -10.64
N MET A 74 1.26 -1.68 -9.32
CA MET A 74 1.86 -0.54 -8.62
C MET A 74 3.38 -0.55 -8.58
N GLY A 75 4.02 -1.69 -8.83
CA GLY A 75 5.48 -1.86 -8.76
C GLY A 75 6.22 -1.66 -10.08
N ILE A 76 5.50 -1.50 -11.19
CA ILE A 76 6.02 -1.24 -12.54
C ILE A 76 5.91 0.24 -12.91
#